data_AF-A0AAP8N7D7-F1
#
_entry.id   AF-A0AAP8N7D7-F1
#
_cell.length_a   1.000
_cell.length_b   1.000
_cell.length_c   1.000
_cell.angle_alpha   90.00
_cell.angle_beta   90.00
_cell.angle_gamma   90.00
#
_symmetry.space_group_name_H-M   'P 1'
#
loop_
_entity.id
_entity.type
_entity.pdbx_description
1 polymer ?
#
loop_
_entity_poly.entity_id
_entity_poly.type
_entity_poly.pdbx_seq_one_letter_code
_entity_poly.pdbx_strand_id
1 'polypeptide(L)'
;PNTELAMAAGLEVGQGIRVDAQLRTSAPDIFAAGDVCEFRLHPQGGFQRQETWRNAETQGRHAALNLLGGELPFEIIPGFWSDQYD
;
A
#
# COMPACT_ATOMS: atom_id res chain seq x y z
N PRO A 1 10.99 -3.82 4.76
CA PRO A 1 9.92 -4.35 3.88
C PRO A 1 10.55 -5.34 2.90
N ASN A 2 9.84 -6.42 2.55
CA ASN A 2 10.38 -7.47 1.68
C ASN A 2 10.06 -7.13 0.22
N THR A 3 10.98 -6.45 -0.47
CA THR A 3 10.79 -5.90 -1.83
C THR A 3 11.58 -6.63 -2.90
N GLU A 4 12.34 -7.66 -2.54
CA GLU A 4 13.31 -8.33 -3.40
C GLU A 4 12.64 -8.94 -4.64
N LEU A 5 11.46 -9.55 -4.47
CA LEU A 5 10.67 -10.11 -5.58
C LEU A 5 10.20 -9.02 -6.55
N ALA A 6 9.72 -7.90 -6.03
CA ALA A 6 9.24 -6.78 -6.83
C ALA A 6 10.40 -6.14 -7.63
N MET A 7 11.56 -5.96 -6.99
CA MET A 7 12.76 -5.47 -7.66
C MET A 7 13.22 -6.42 -8.77
N ALA A 8 13.27 -7.73 -8.49
CA ALA A 8 13.66 -8.73 -9.48
C ALA A 8 12.68 -8.81 -10.67
N ALA A 9 11.40 -8.51 -10.44
CA ALA A 9 10.36 -8.43 -11.46
C ALA A 9 10.36 -7.09 -12.24
N GLY A 10 11.22 -6.13 -11.87
CA GLY A 10 11.31 -4.83 -12.53
C GLY A 10 10.22 -3.83 -12.13
N LEU A 11 9.57 -4.03 -10.98
CA LEU A 11 8.59 -3.08 -10.45
C LEU A 11 9.27 -1.82 -9.89
N GLU A 12 8.53 -0.72 -9.88
CA GLU A 12 8.99 0.50 -9.21
C GLU A 12 9.04 0.29 -7.68
N VAL A 13 10.24 0.44 -7.12
CA VAL A 13 10.50 0.24 -5.69
C VAL A 13 11.25 1.45 -5.14
N GLY A 14 10.80 1.97 -4.00
CA GLY A 14 11.49 3.00 -3.23
C GLY A 14 11.82 2.48 -1.83
N GLN A 15 11.20 3.06 -0.80
CA GLN A 15 11.24 2.48 0.55
C GLN A 15 10.24 1.32 0.73
N GLY A 16 9.41 1.04 -0.28
CA GLY A 16 8.54 -0.12 -0.41
C GLY A 16 8.18 -0.35 -1.88
N ILE A 17 7.20 -1.21 -2.16
CA ILE A 17 6.65 -1.36 -3.51
C ILE A 17 5.77 -0.15 -3.77
N ARG A 18 6.15 0.68 -4.76
CA ARG A 18 5.38 1.89 -5.08
C ARG A 18 4.10 1.54 -5.78
N VAL A 19 3.04 2.20 -5.36
CA VAL A 19 1.71 2.04 -5.96
C VAL A 19 1.07 3.37 -6.30
N ASP A 20 0.11 3.32 -7.23
CA ASP A 20 -0.79 4.42 -7.53
C ASP A 20 -1.89 4.57 -6.46
N ALA A 21 -2.86 5.46 -6.70
CA ALA A 21 -3.97 5.70 -5.80
C ALA A 21 -4.88 4.48 -5.64
N GLN A 22 -4.91 3.55 -6.59
CA GLN A 22 -5.69 2.32 -6.56
C GLN A 22 -4.92 1.13 -5.98
N LEU A 23 -3.73 1.37 -5.44
CA LEU A 23 -2.80 0.34 -4.95
C LEU A 23 -2.24 -0.59 -6.04
N ARG A 24 -2.30 -0.16 -7.31
CA ARG A 24 -1.64 -0.84 -8.44
C ARG A 24 -0.17 -0.50 -8.45
N THR A 25 0.67 -1.50 -8.68
CA THR A 25 2.11 -1.29 -8.90
C THR A 25 2.36 -0.72 -10.30
N SER A 26 3.63 -0.55 -10.68
CA SER A 26 4.01 -0.18 -12.05
C SER A 26 3.64 -1.23 -13.10
N ALA A 27 3.27 -2.46 -12.70
CA ALA A 27 2.65 -3.45 -13.57
C ALA A 27 1.13 -3.48 -13.29
N PRO A 28 0.27 -3.33 -14.33
CA PRO A 28 -1.16 -3.12 -14.16
C PRO A 28 -1.92 -4.29 -13.51
N ASP A 29 -1.40 -5.51 -13.66
CA ASP A 29 -2.01 -6.73 -13.12
C ASP A 29 -1.47 -7.10 -11.72
N ILE A 30 -0.58 -6.28 -11.14
CA ILE A 30 0.06 -6.54 -9.86
C ILE A 30 -0.26 -5.41 -8.88
N PHE A 31 -0.72 -5.79 -7.70
CA PHE A 31 -1.10 -4.89 -6.61
C PHE A 31 -0.23 -5.15 -5.38
N ALA A 32 -0.06 -4.14 -4.52
CA ALA A 32 0.64 -4.28 -3.25
C ALA A 32 -0.16 -3.66 -2.10
N ALA A 33 -0.12 -4.29 -0.93
CA ALA A 33 -0.85 -3.88 0.26
C ALA A 33 -0.09 -4.27 1.55
N GLY A 34 -0.42 -3.62 2.65
CA GLY A 34 0.20 -3.80 3.95
C GLY A 34 1.56 -3.14 4.07
N ASP A 35 2.37 -3.64 4.99
CA ASP A 35 3.64 -3.01 5.38
C ASP A 35 4.57 -2.80 4.19
N VAL A 36 4.55 -3.66 3.16
CA VAL A 36 5.44 -3.51 1.99
C VAL A 36 5.06 -2.34 1.08
N CYS A 37 3.81 -1.85 1.16
CA CYS A 37 3.23 -0.91 0.21
C CYS A 37 3.65 0.54 0.48
N GLU A 38 4.31 1.15 -0.50
CA GLU A 38 4.70 2.56 -0.50
C GLU A 38 3.72 3.38 -1.35
N PHE A 39 2.93 4.23 -0.71
CA PHE A 39 1.78 4.91 -1.32
C PHE A 39 1.76 6.39 -0.97
N ARG A 40 0.83 7.15 -1.57
CA ARG A 40 0.57 8.55 -1.23
C ARG A 40 -0.84 8.69 -0.68
N LEU A 41 -1.01 9.46 0.39
CA LEU A 41 -2.36 9.84 0.88
C LEU A 41 -2.97 11.00 0.09
N HIS A 42 -2.14 11.74 -0.64
CA HIS A 42 -2.56 12.88 -1.44
C HIS A 42 -1.72 12.89 -2.73
N PRO A 43 -2.28 13.22 -3.91
CA PRO A 43 -1.55 13.14 -5.18
C PRO A 43 -0.24 13.95 -5.20
N GLN A 44 -0.26 15.13 -4.58
CA GLN A 44 0.88 16.04 -4.42
C GLN A 44 1.75 15.73 -3.18
N GLY A 45 1.37 14.72 -2.39
CA GLY A 45 2.12 14.30 -1.21
C GLY A 45 3.35 13.45 -1.54
N GLY A 46 4.20 13.27 -0.54
CA GLY A 46 5.31 12.32 -0.60
C GLY A 46 4.82 10.87 -0.52
N PHE A 47 5.64 9.96 -1.04
CA PHE A 47 5.47 8.54 -0.78
C PHE A 47 5.74 8.23 0.69
N GLN A 48 4.97 7.31 1.25
CA GLN A 48 5.11 6.87 2.64
C GLN A 48 4.76 5.38 2.78
N ARG A 49 5.10 4.82 3.94
CA ARG A 49 4.80 3.45 4.34
C ARG A 49 4.17 3.45 5.73
N GLN A 50 3.24 2.54 5.99
CA GLN A 50 2.60 2.41 7.30
C GLN A 50 2.63 0.95 7.77
N GLU A 51 3.12 0.75 8.98
CA GLU A 51 3.29 -0.56 9.62
C GLU A 51 2.27 -0.72 10.75
N THR A 52 1.00 -0.64 10.39
CA THR A 52 -0.11 -0.69 11.35
C THR A 52 -1.13 -1.73 10.91
N TRP A 53 -1.75 -2.39 11.89
CA TRP A 53 -2.77 -3.40 11.63
C TRP A 53 -3.92 -2.87 10.76
N ARG A 54 -4.39 -1.64 11.07
CA ARG A 54 -5.49 -1.01 10.35
C ARG A 54 -5.10 -0.68 8.90
N ASN A 55 -3.87 -0.23 8.67
CA ASN A 55 -3.38 0.00 7.30
C ASN A 55 -3.40 -1.30 6.49
N ALA A 56 -2.85 -2.38 7.05
CA ALA A 56 -2.80 -3.67 6.37
C ALA A 56 -4.21 -4.21 6.03
N GLU A 57 -5.13 -4.18 7.00
CA GLU A 57 -6.52 -4.63 6.80
C GLU A 57 -7.26 -3.79 5.75
N THR A 58 -7.09 -2.46 5.78
CA THR A 58 -7.79 -1.56 4.86
C THR A 58 -7.21 -1.60 3.45
N GLN A 59 -5.88 -1.62 3.30
CA GLN A 59 -5.23 -1.76 2.01
C GLN A 59 -5.54 -3.09 1.36
N GLY A 60 -5.55 -4.19 2.12
CA GLY A 60 -5.91 -5.51 1.58
C GLY A 60 -7.31 -5.52 0.95
N ARG A 61 -8.30 -4.90 1.64
CA ARG A 61 -9.66 -4.75 1.11
C ARG A 61 -9.71 -3.89 -0.16
N HIS A 62 -9.01 -2.76 -0.19
CA HIS A 62 -8.98 -1.87 -1.37
C HIS A 62 -8.27 -2.50 -2.56
N ALA A 63 -7.11 -3.11 -2.35
CA ALA A 63 -6.36 -3.79 -3.40
C ALA A 63 -7.20 -4.92 -4.02
N ALA A 64 -7.94 -5.69 -3.20
CA ALA A 64 -8.84 -6.72 -3.71
C ALA A 64 -9.99 -6.14 -4.55
N LEU A 65 -10.61 -5.04 -4.12
CA LEU A 65 -11.69 -4.39 -4.89
C LEU A 65 -11.19 -3.86 -6.24
N ASN A 66 -10.00 -3.27 -6.28
CA ASN A 66 -9.43 -2.74 -7.52
C ASN A 66 -8.90 -3.86 -8.42
N LEU A 67 -8.36 -4.94 -7.86
CA LEU A 67 -8.00 -6.16 -8.60
C LEU A 67 -9.22 -6.76 -9.31
N LEU A 68 -10.42 -6.66 -8.72
CA LEU A 68 -11.69 -7.11 -9.31
C LEU A 68 -12.29 -6.12 -10.32
N GLY A 69 -11.53 -5.11 -10.76
CA GLY A 69 -11.97 -4.12 -11.74
C GLY A 69 -12.59 -2.85 -11.14
N GLY A 70 -12.44 -2.65 -9.83
CA GLY A 70 -12.73 -1.36 -9.18
C GLY A 70 -11.69 -0.29 -9.56
N GLU A 71 -12.07 0.98 -9.37
CA GLU A 71 -11.19 2.15 -9.55
C GLU A 71 -11.24 3.05 -8.31
N LEU A 72 -11.20 2.43 -7.13
CA LEU A 72 -11.37 3.10 -5.84
C LEU A 72 -10.02 3.67 -5.35
N PRO A 73 -9.88 5.00 -5.18
CA PRO A 73 -8.69 5.56 -4.58
C PRO A 73 -8.59 5.13 -3.10
N PHE A 74 -7.38 4.81 -2.65
CA PHE A 74 -7.10 4.48 -1.27
C PHE A 74 -6.99 5.75 -0.44
N GLU A 75 -8.02 6.01 0.34
CA GLU A 75 -8.10 7.12 1.28
C GLU A 75 -8.28 6.57 2.70
N ILE A 76 -7.33 6.88 3.57
CA ILE A 76 -7.39 6.47 4.98
C ILE A 76 -6.90 7.60 5.87
N ILE A 77 -7.55 7.77 7.03
CA ILE A 77 -7.00 8.56 8.12
C ILE A 77 -6.09 7.63 8.94
N PRO A 78 -4.76 7.86 8.98
CA PRO A 78 -3.85 6.99 9.71
C PRO A 78 -4.18 6.94 11.20
N GLY A 79 -4.11 5.75 11.78
CA GLY A 79 -4.34 5.54 13.21
C GLY A 79 -3.81 4.18 13.64
N PHE A 80 -3.29 4.12 14.86
CA PHE A 80 -2.80 2.90 15.48
C PHE A 80 -3.09 2.92 16.98
N TRP A 81 -2.92 1.78 17.61
CA TRP A 81 -2.93 1.65 19.06
C TRP A 81 -1.69 0.89 19.51
N SER A 82 -1.32 1.10 20.76
CA SER A 82 -0.41 0.24 21.49
C SER A 82 -1.11 -0.09 22.79
N ASP A 83 -0.96 -1.34 23.22
CA ASP A 83 -1.31 -1.75 24.57
C ASP A 83 -0.03 -1.77 25.41
N GLN A 84 0.01 -1.03 26.51
CA GLN A 84 1.17 -0.91 27.39
C GLN A 84 0.70 -0.72 28.83
N TYR A 85 0.89 -1.75 29.65
CA TYR A 85 0.31 -1.84 31.00
C TYR A 85 -1.23 -1.83 31.00
N ASP A 86 -1.83 -1.94 32.18
CA ASP A 86 -3.29 -1.82 32.39
C ASP A 86 -3.72 -0.36 32.50
#